data_AF-A0A7Y6D2F6-F1
#
_entry.id   AF-A0A7Y6D2F6-F1
#
_cell.length_a   1.000
_cell.length_b   1.000
_cell.length_c   1.000
_cell.angle_alpha   90.00
_cell.angle_beta   90.00
_cell.angle_gamma   90.00
#
_symmetry.space_group_name_H-M   'P 1'
#
loop_
_entity.id
_entity.type
_entity.pdbx_description
1 polymer ?
#
loop_
_entity_poly.entity_id
_entity_poly.type
_entity_poly.pdbx_seq_one_letter_code
_entity_poly.pdbx_strand_id
1 'polypeptide(L)'
;MSNLIPPGELRRMLLPPTYGRHVTPAAEFTILSVEVWAAGLVVNIHLPSAGVPEPKLVLQDHFGTDYTLQESATVGARNLQVFTPSVPAGTRSLTIRAADDAGGRPVVTFAVPLMAAPEGRPDLEAPGRAGSPAAEDESYRSELRRPA
;
A
#
# COMPACT_ATOMS: atom_id res chain seq x y z
N MET A 1 3.36 -21.19 -9.34
CA MET A 1 2.91 -20.53 -8.11
C MET A 1 3.23 -19.06 -8.29
N SER A 2 2.20 -18.23 -8.46
CA SER A 2 2.39 -16.78 -8.53
C SER A 2 2.84 -16.27 -7.16
N ASN A 3 3.84 -15.38 -7.12
CA ASN A 3 4.21 -14.70 -5.90
C ASN A 3 3.15 -13.63 -5.60
N LEU A 4 2.21 -13.95 -4.73
CA LEU A 4 1.11 -13.06 -4.28
C LEU A 4 1.59 -11.87 -3.44
N ILE A 5 2.88 -11.80 -3.14
CA ILE A 5 3.47 -10.72 -2.37
C ILE A 5 3.83 -9.59 -3.34
N PRO A 6 3.25 -8.38 -3.20
CA PRO A 6 3.60 -7.25 -4.04
C PRO A 6 5.11 -6.98 -3.96
N PRO A 7 5.74 -6.55 -5.05
CA PRO A 7 7.16 -6.26 -5.03
C PRO A 7 7.50 -5.10 -4.07
N GLY A 8 8.76 -5.11 -3.59
CA GLY A 8 9.30 -4.12 -2.67
C GLY A 8 9.10 -4.48 -1.20
N GLU A 9 9.35 -3.52 -0.32
CA GLU A 9 9.33 -3.75 1.13
C GLU A 9 7.93 -3.60 1.73
N LEU A 10 7.67 -4.35 2.80
CA LEU A 10 6.51 -4.14 3.67
C LEU A 10 6.74 -2.87 4.48
N ARG A 11 5.94 -1.83 4.23
CA ARG A 11 6.06 -0.52 4.89
C ARG A 11 5.24 -0.47 6.18
N ARG A 12 4.07 -1.10 6.20
CA ARG A 12 3.19 -1.12 7.38
C ARG A 12 2.25 -2.31 7.38
N MET A 13 1.90 -2.78 8.57
CA MET A 13 0.75 -3.66 8.78
C MET A 13 -0.32 -2.90 9.57
N LEU A 14 -1.54 -2.86 9.04
CA LEU A 14 -2.72 -2.27 9.64
C LEU A 14 -3.58 -3.41 10.19
N LEU A 15 -3.92 -3.33 11.48
CA LEU A 15 -4.76 -4.30 12.14
C LEU A 15 -6.14 -3.68 12.40
N PRO A 16 -7.24 -4.42 12.19
CA PRO A 16 -8.56 -3.93 12.52
C PRO A 16 -8.62 -3.56 14.01
N PRO A 17 -9.29 -2.45 14.39
CA PRO A 17 -9.48 -2.12 15.80
C PRO A 17 -10.29 -3.19 16.53
N THR A 18 -11.17 -3.87 15.80
CA THR A 18 -11.90 -5.06 16.24
C THR A 18 -11.94 -6.08 15.10
N TYR A 19 -11.76 -7.35 15.45
CA TYR A 19 -11.95 -8.44 14.48
C TYR A 19 -13.43 -8.80 14.44
N GLY A 20 -14.08 -8.48 13.32
CA GLY A 20 -15.49 -8.74 13.09
C GLY A 20 -15.71 -9.81 12.02
N ARG A 21 -16.71 -10.67 12.23
CA ARG A 21 -17.26 -11.48 11.15
C ARG A 21 -18.16 -10.62 10.28
N HIS A 22 -17.90 -10.64 8.99
CA HIS A 22 -18.69 -9.97 7.96
C HIS A 22 -19.44 -11.03 7.15
N VAL A 23 -20.69 -10.75 6.84
CA VAL A 23 -21.57 -11.63 6.07
C VAL A 23 -22.20 -10.80 4.97
N THR A 24 -21.96 -11.15 3.73
CA THR A 24 -22.52 -10.54 2.53
C THR A 24 -23.35 -11.59 1.79
N PRO A 25 -24.13 -11.21 0.76
CA PRO A 25 -24.83 -12.20 -0.05
C PRO A 25 -23.90 -13.24 -0.71
N ALA A 26 -22.65 -12.88 -1.03
CA ALA A 26 -21.72 -13.81 -1.68
C ALA A 26 -20.77 -14.53 -0.71
N ALA A 27 -20.41 -13.95 0.44
CA ALA A 27 -19.34 -14.50 1.28
C ALA A 27 -19.52 -14.21 2.78
N GLU A 28 -18.92 -15.08 3.59
CA GLU A 28 -18.67 -14.84 5.01
C GLU A 28 -17.17 -14.80 5.24
N PHE A 29 -16.68 -13.80 5.98
CA PHE A 29 -15.24 -13.59 6.15
C PHE A 29 -14.91 -12.66 7.32
N THR A 30 -13.65 -12.68 7.75
CA THR A 30 -13.07 -11.72 8.70
C THR A 30 -11.81 -11.13 8.10
N ILE A 31 -11.68 -9.81 8.10
CA ILE A 31 -10.40 -9.17 7.73
C ILE A 31 -9.46 -9.28 8.93
N LEU A 32 -8.27 -9.81 8.71
CA LEU A 32 -7.24 -9.95 9.75
C LEU A 32 -6.21 -8.83 9.70
N SER A 33 -5.81 -8.39 8.51
CA SER A 33 -4.88 -7.28 8.36
C SER A 33 -4.97 -6.66 6.97
N VAL A 34 -4.43 -5.45 6.85
CA VAL A 34 -4.01 -4.89 5.58
C VAL A 34 -2.52 -4.60 5.65
N GLU A 35 -1.76 -5.21 4.77
CA GLU A 35 -0.33 -4.98 4.62
C GLU A 35 -0.10 -3.95 3.53
N VAL A 36 0.60 -2.87 3.87
CA VAL A 36 0.99 -1.80 2.97
C VAL A 36 2.41 -2.08 2.48
N TRP A 37 2.53 -2.55 1.25
CA TRP A 37 3.81 -2.82 0.59
C TRP A 37 4.25 -1.60 -0.22
N ALA A 38 5.46 -1.58 -0.76
CA ALA A 38 5.91 -0.48 -1.62
C ALA A 38 5.08 -0.39 -2.91
N ALA A 39 4.78 -1.53 -3.55
CA ALA A 39 4.05 -1.56 -4.83
C ALA A 39 2.53 -1.72 -4.70
N GLY A 40 1.99 -2.11 -3.54
CA GLY A 40 0.56 -2.32 -3.38
C GLY A 40 0.09 -2.57 -1.96
N LEU A 41 -1.12 -3.08 -1.84
CA LEU A 41 -1.76 -3.50 -0.60
C LEU A 41 -2.04 -5.00 -0.66
N VAL A 42 -1.94 -5.68 0.48
CA VAL A 42 -2.45 -7.05 0.64
C VAL A 42 -3.49 -7.05 1.74
N VAL A 43 -4.73 -7.39 1.41
CA VAL A 43 -5.78 -7.62 2.40
C VAL A 43 -5.75 -9.09 2.77
N ASN A 44 -5.55 -9.34 4.07
CA ASN A 44 -5.42 -10.67 4.60
C ASN A 44 -6.72 -11.10 5.28
N ILE A 45 -7.34 -12.17 4.77
CA ILE A 45 -8.73 -12.52 5.05
C ILE A 45 -8.80 -13.94 5.60
N HIS A 46 -9.62 -14.12 6.64
CA HIS A 46 -10.04 -15.44 7.11
C HIS A 46 -11.41 -15.78 6.55
N LEU A 47 -11.53 -16.99 6.02
CA LEU A 47 -12.77 -17.60 5.56
C LEU A 47 -13.22 -18.67 6.56
N PRO A 48 -14.52 -18.91 6.76
CA PRO A 48 -15.02 -19.92 7.71
C PRO A 48 -14.51 -21.34 7.44
N SER A 49 -14.28 -21.67 6.17
CA SER A 49 -13.72 -22.94 5.74
C SER A 49 -13.05 -22.81 4.37
N ALA A 50 -12.32 -23.84 3.95
CA ALA A 50 -11.72 -23.89 2.63
C ALA A 50 -12.79 -24.08 1.54
N GLY A 51 -12.58 -23.46 0.37
CA GLY A 51 -13.45 -23.63 -0.80
C GLY A 51 -14.74 -22.83 -0.77
N VAL A 52 -14.95 -21.96 0.23
CA VAL A 52 -16.04 -20.99 0.20
C VAL A 52 -15.73 -19.85 -0.77
N PRO A 53 -16.76 -19.14 -1.29
CA PRO A 53 -16.54 -18.01 -2.18
C PRO A 53 -15.68 -16.92 -1.55
N GLU A 54 -14.83 -16.31 -2.38
CA GLU A 54 -14.00 -15.19 -1.96
C GLU A 54 -14.84 -13.91 -1.86
N PRO A 55 -14.63 -13.07 -0.83
CA PRO A 55 -15.34 -11.81 -0.74
C PRO A 55 -14.87 -10.86 -1.83
N LYS A 56 -15.82 -10.09 -2.39
CA LYS A 56 -15.49 -9.04 -3.35
C LYS A 56 -15.33 -7.74 -2.59
N LEU A 57 -14.13 -7.17 -2.60
CA LEU A 57 -13.81 -5.95 -1.84
C LEU A 57 -13.52 -4.78 -2.75
N VAL A 58 -13.96 -3.59 -2.33
CA VAL A 58 -13.53 -2.30 -2.88
C VAL A 58 -12.77 -1.56 -1.79
N LEU A 59 -11.61 -1.02 -2.17
CA LEU A 59 -10.74 -0.26 -1.28
C LEU A 59 -10.69 1.18 -1.78
N GLN A 60 -10.89 2.12 -0.86
CA GLN A 60 -10.80 3.54 -1.14
C GLN A 60 -10.24 4.29 0.07
N ASP A 61 -9.40 5.30 -0.16
CA ASP A 61 -8.97 6.19 0.91
C ASP A 61 -9.85 7.44 1.01
N HIS A 62 -9.63 8.24 2.06
CA HIS A 62 -10.40 9.47 2.26
C HIS A 62 -10.18 10.57 1.21
N PHE A 63 -9.15 10.46 0.36
CA PHE A 63 -8.95 11.37 -0.75
C PHE A 63 -9.67 10.90 -2.03
N GLY A 64 -10.32 9.73 -1.98
CA GLY A 64 -11.02 9.14 -3.11
C GLY A 64 -10.12 8.30 -4.01
N THR A 65 -8.89 7.97 -3.60
CA THR A 65 -8.04 7.05 -4.37
C THR A 65 -8.68 5.67 -4.37
N ASP A 66 -8.97 5.14 -5.56
CA ASP A 66 -9.47 3.79 -5.74
C ASP A 66 -8.32 2.81 -5.89
N TYR A 67 -8.37 1.72 -5.12
CA TYR A 67 -7.38 0.66 -5.17
C TYR A 67 -8.01 -0.54 -5.89
N THR A 68 -7.40 -0.93 -7.01
CA THR A 68 -7.92 -1.96 -7.91
C THR A 68 -7.33 -3.32 -7.56
N LEU A 69 -8.20 -4.32 -7.39
CA LEU A 69 -7.82 -5.72 -7.19
C LEU A 69 -7.03 -6.22 -8.40
N GLN A 70 -5.83 -6.75 -8.17
CA GLN A 70 -4.96 -7.32 -9.19
C GLN A 70 -4.96 -8.85 -9.13
N GLU A 71 -4.83 -9.41 -7.94
CA GLU A 71 -4.72 -10.85 -7.73
C GLU A 71 -5.44 -11.24 -6.44
N SER A 72 -5.98 -12.46 -6.43
CA SER A 72 -6.54 -13.09 -5.24
C SER A 72 -6.10 -14.54 -5.20
N ALA A 73 -5.78 -15.04 -4.00
CA ALA A 73 -5.52 -16.46 -3.82
C ALA A 73 -5.99 -16.96 -2.47
N THR A 74 -6.44 -18.20 -2.48
CA THR A 74 -6.96 -18.89 -1.30
C THR A 74 -6.11 -20.12 -0.98
N VAL A 75 -5.64 -20.21 0.26
CA VAL A 75 -4.89 -21.35 0.81
C VAL A 75 -5.59 -21.80 2.09
N GLY A 76 -6.31 -22.92 2.01
CA GLY A 76 -7.15 -23.38 3.11
C GLY A 76 -8.23 -22.35 3.46
N ALA A 77 -8.28 -21.93 4.73
CA ALA A 77 -9.22 -20.93 5.24
C ALA A 77 -8.67 -19.49 5.20
N ARG A 78 -7.63 -19.23 4.39
CA ARG A 78 -6.98 -17.93 4.26
C ARG A 78 -7.07 -17.46 2.82
N ASN A 79 -7.53 -16.24 2.63
CA ASN A 79 -7.57 -15.57 1.34
C ASN A 79 -6.70 -14.31 1.42
N LEU A 80 -5.88 -14.09 0.38
CA LEU A 80 -5.06 -12.89 0.22
C LEU A 80 -5.50 -12.19 -1.05
N GLN A 81 -5.80 -10.90 -0.95
CA GLN A 81 -6.17 -10.06 -2.09
C GLN A 81 -5.19 -8.92 -2.24
N VAL A 82 -4.61 -8.78 -3.43
CA VAL A 82 -3.61 -7.78 -3.77
C VAL A 82 -4.26 -6.62 -4.51
N PHE A 83 -4.04 -5.39 -4.04
CA PHE A 83 -4.56 -4.18 -4.66
C PHE A 83 -3.43 -3.20 -5.03
N THR A 84 -3.67 -2.44 -6.09
CA THR A 84 -2.77 -1.35 -6.54
C THR A 84 -3.57 -0.08 -6.81
N PRO A 85 -2.98 1.12 -6.67
CA PRO A 85 -1.58 1.39 -6.28
C PRO A 85 -1.32 1.09 -4.80
N SER A 86 -0.10 1.33 -4.31
CA SER A 86 0.09 1.38 -2.86
C SER A 86 -0.43 2.69 -2.27
N VAL A 87 -0.55 2.72 -0.95
CA VAL A 87 -1.05 3.88 -0.22
C VAL A 87 -0.14 5.10 -0.43
N PRO A 88 -0.68 6.23 -0.93
CA PRO A 88 0.05 7.47 -1.08
C PRO A 88 0.54 8.05 0.25
N ALA A 89 1.56 8.90 0.18
CA ALA A 89 1.99 9.69 1.34
C ALA A 89 0.85 10.63 1.78
N GLY A 90 0.66 10.76 3.10
CA GLY A 90 -0.38 11.64 3.66
C GLY A 90 -1.78 11.03 3.75
N THR A 91 -2.00 9.80 3.27
CA THR A 91 -3.26 9.09 3.50
C THR A 91 -3.54 8.92 5.00
N ARG A 92 -4.77 9.25 5.42
CA ARG A 92 -5.18 9.27 6.83
C ARG A 92 -6.12 8.13 7.18
N SER A 93 -6.96 7.72 6.23
CA SER A 93 -7.78 6.53 6.40
C SER A 93 -7.92 5.75 5.11
N LEU A 94 -8.03 4.43 5.27
CA LEU A 94 -8.30 3.45 4.22
C LEU A 94 -9.58 2.72 4.59
N THR A 95 -10.54 2.69 3.68
CA THR A 95 -11.86 2.06 3.88
C THR A 95 -12.00 0.86 2.96
N ILE A 96 -12.44 -0.25 3.54
CA ILE A 96 -12.80 -1.47 2.81
C ILE A 96 -14.31 -1.60 2.83
N ARG A 97 -14.89 -1.83 1.65
CA ARG A 97 -16.32 -2.09 1.44
C ARG A 97 -16.52 -3.42 0.74
N ALA A 98 -17.64 -4.07 0.99
CA ALA A 98 -18.08 -5.22 0.21
C ALA A 98 -18.70 -4.73 -1.10
N ALA A 99 -18.26 -5.28 -2.24
CA ALA A 99 -18.69 -4.88 -3.58
C ALA A 99 -19.98 -5.57 -4.04
N ASP A 100 -20.33 -6.67 -3.40
CA ASP A 100 -21.46 -7.55 -3.72
C ASP A 100 -22.76 -7.18 -3.00
N ASP A 101 -22.73 -6.13 -2.19
CA ASP A 101 -23.90 -5.55 -1.54
C ASP A 101 -24.30 -4.25 -2.27
N ALA A 102 -25.59 -4.09 -2.57
CA ALA A 102 -26.13 -3.00 -3.39
C ALA A 102 -25.83 -1.59 -2.81
N GLY A 103 -25.50 -1.49 -1.52
CA GLY A 103 -25.11 -0.26 -0.85
C GLY A 103 -23.61 -0.10 -0.58
N GLY A 104 -22.76 -1.03 -1.03
CA GLY A 104 -21.32 -0.99 -0.75
C GLY A 104 -21.02 -1.06 0.75
N ARG A 105 -21.56 -2.10 1.42
CA ARG A 105 -21.54 -2.22 2.89
C ARG A 105 -20.14 -1.98 3.46
N PRO A 106 -19.98 -1.04 4.42
CA PRO A 106 -18.72 -0.85 5.11
C PRO A 106 -18.29 -2.12 5.83
N VAL A 107 -17.05 -2.55 5.59
CA VAL A 107 -16.44 -3.70 6.25
C VAL A 107 -15.58 -3.19 7.41
N VAL A 108 -14.59 -2.35 7.10
CA VAL A 108 -13.66 -1.79 8.09
C VAL A 108 -13.03 -0.52 7.56
N THR A 109 -12.70 0.39 8.47
CA THR A 109 -11.87 1.57 8.18
C THR A 109 -10.64 1.54 9.07
N PHE A 110 -9.47 1.73 8.47
CA PHE A 110 -8.20 1.83 9.16
C PHE A 110 -7.77 3.28 9.23
N ALA A 111 -7.24 3.69 10.39
CA ALA A 111 -6.36 4.84 10.44
C ALA A 111 -5.03 4.45 9.81
N VAL A 112 -4.58 5.21 8.81
CA VAL A 112 -3.29 5.03 8.18
C VAL A 112 -2.32 5.99 8.84
N PRO A 113 -1.27 5.50 9.53
CA PRO A 113 -0.22 6.36 10.05
C PRO A 113 0.46 7.12 8.92
N LEU A 114 1.00 8.30 9.22
CA LEU A 114 1.79 9.03 8.24
C LEU A 114 2.95 8.14 7.77
N MET A 115 2.92 7.76 6.50
CA MET A 115 3.97 6.98 5.86
C MET A 115 5.03 7.95 5.33
N ALA A 116 6.30 7.62 5.52
CA ALA A 116 7.37 8.33 4.83
C ALA A 116 7.12 8.26 3.31
N ALA A 117 7.33 9.37 2.61
CA ALA A 117 7.32 9.36 1.16
C ALA A 117 8.38 8.35 0.69
N PRO A 118 8.13 7.57 -0.37
CA PRO A 118 9.18 6.79 -0.99
C PRO A 118 10.31 7.77 -1.32
N GLU A 119 11.50 7.57 -0.76
CA GLU A 119 12.66 8.29 -1.25
C GLU A 119 12.85 7.83 -2.69
N GLY A 120 12.39 8.65 -3.64
CA GLY A 120 12.79 8.50 -5.02
C GLY A 120 14.30 8.62 -5.01
N ARG A 121 15.01 7.49 -5.07
CA ARG A 121 16.43 7.54 -5.42
C ARG A 121 16.46 8.26 -6.76
N PRO A 122 17.07 9.45 -6.88
CA PRO A 122 17.36 9.95 -8.20
C PRO A 122 18.23 8.87 -8.85
N ASP A 123 17.77 8.35 -9.98
CA ASP A 123 18.62 7.56 -10.87
C ASP A 123 19.75 8.50 -11.29
N LEU A 124 20.85 8.47 -10.54
CA LEU A 124 22.12 8.98 -11.02
C LEU A 124 22.60 7.99 -12.07
N GLU A 125 22.10 8.16 -13.30
CA GLU A 125 22.77 7.60 -14.47
C GLU A 125 24.21 8.11 -14.48
N ALA A 126 25.16 7.21 -14.28
CA ALA A 126 26.51 7.33 -14.81
C ALA A 126 26.70 6.11 -15.72
N PRO A 127 27.10 6.30 -16.99
CA PRO A 127 28.49 6.70 -17.25
C PRO A 127 28.70 7.61 -18.47
N GLY A 128 29.67 8.52 -18.34
CA GLY A 128 30.21 9.29 -19.46
C GLY A 128 31.63 9.75 -19.17
N ARG A 129 32.59 8.83 -19.20
CA ARG A 129 34.02 9.16 -19.17
C ARG A 129 34.41 9.75 -20.53
N ALA A 130 34.55 11.07 -20.61
CA ALA A 130 35.36 11.72 -21.64
C ALA A 130 36.10 12.92 -21.04
N GLY A 131 37.42 12.77 -20.92
CA GLY A 131 38.45 13.82 -20.90
C GLY A 131 38.32 15.03 -19.97
N SER A 132 39.13 15.06 -18.90
CA SER A 132 39.62 16.31 -18.27
C SER A 132 40.57 17.07 -19.23
N PRO A 133 41.01 18.34 -18.98
CA PRO A 133 40.94 19.09 -17.72
C PRO A 133 40.67 20.62 -17.81
N ALA A 134 40.65 21.25 -16.62
CA ALA A 134 40.96 22.65 -16.30
C ALA A 134 39.91 23.74 -16.60
N ALA A 135 39.34 24.28 -15.52
CA ALA A 135 39.49 25.70 -15.14
C ALA A 135 38.92 25.92 -13.74
N GLU A 136 39.69 26.60 -12.91
CA GLU A 136 39.33 27.11 -11.60
C GLU A 136 38.19 28.13 -11.76
N ASP A 137 37.19 28.09 -10.87
CA ASP A 137 36.41 29.28 -10.57
C ASP A 137 36.12 29.31 -9.06
N GLU A 138 37.09 29.87 -8.33
CA GLU A 138 36.99 30.26 -6.94
C GLU A 138 36.02 31.44 -6.78
N SER A 139 34.70 31.20 -6.83
CA SER A 139 33.75 32.30 -6.60
C SER A 139 32.47 31.88 -5.90
N TYR A 140 32.52 31.07 -4.83
CA TYR A 140 31.38 30.93 -3.91
C TYR A 140 31.77 30.55 -2.47
N ARG A 141 32.90 31.05 -1.97
CA ARG A 141 33.36 30.84 -0.58
C ARG A 141 33.51 32.13 0.24
N SER A 142 32.70 33.14 -0.06
CA SER A 142 32.67 34.33 0.76
C SER A 142 31.24 34.80 0.87
N GLU A 143 30.49 34.34 1.88
CA GLU A 143 29.33 35.03 2.53
C GLU A 143 28.77 34.23 3.74
N LEU A 144 29.63 33.68 4.60
CA LEU A 144 29.20 33.11 5.90
C LEU A 144 30.14 33.55 7.03
N ARG A 145 30.28 34.88 7.19
CA ARG A 145 30.63 35.47 8.49
C ARG A 145 29.35 35.93 9.16
N ARG A 146 28.92 35.19 10.20
CA ARG A 146 27.94 35.68 11.17
C ARG A 146 28.59 36.75 12.05
N PRO A 147 27.90 37.87 12.37
CA PRO A 147 28.34 38.74 13.44
C PRO A 147 28.04 38.12 14.81
N ALA A 148 28.88 38.49 15.78
CA ALA A 148 28.81 38.13 17.20
C ALA A 148 27.70 38.89 17.94
#